data_AF-A0AAE9BGD9-F1
#
_entry.id   AF-A0AAE9BGD9-F1
#
_cell.length_a   1.000
_cell.length_b   1.000
_cell.length_c   1.000
_cell.angle_alpha   90.00
_cell.angle_beta   90.00
_cell.angle_gamma   90.00
#
_symmetry.space_group_name_H-M   'P 1'
#
loop_
_entity.id
_entity.type
_entity.pdbx_description
1 polymer ?
#
loop_
_entity_poly.entity_id
_entity_poly.type
_entity_poly.pdbx_seq_one_letter_code
_entity_poly.pdbx_strand_id
1 'polypeptide(L)' 'MQKSSLILALALAFTPAVWAENVNINGTGVSIEANKTPINTAKNSDAIAQLPKDYRFAVPGKFTVAVAGLNQ' A
#
# COMPACT_ATOMS: atom_id res chain seq x y z
N MET A 1 -24.23 33.23 9.81
CA MET A 1 -23.74 31.85 10.09
C MET A 1 -24.33 30.84 9.10
N GLN A 2 -25.65 30.80 8.87
CA GLN A 2 -26.31 29.83 7.96
C GLN A 2 -25.77 29.83 6.51
N LYS A 3 -25.44 31.00 5.94
CA LYS A 3 -24.90 31.12 4.58
C LYS A 3 -23.48 30.54 4.45
N SER A 4 -22.63 30.73 5.47
CA SER A 4 -21.26 30.20 5.49
C SER A 4 -21.23 28.68 5.67
N SER A 5 -22.13 28.13 6.49
CA SER A 5 -22.30 26.68 6.63
C SER A 5 -22.75 26.02 5.33
N LEU A 6 -23.61 26.69 4.56
CA LEU A 6 -24.08 26.17 3.27
C LEU A 6 -22.98 26.14 2.22
N ILE A 7 -22.13 27.18 2.17
CA ILE A 7 -20.97 27.24 1.26
C ILE A 7 -19.96 26.14 1.63
N LEU A 8 -19.72 25.91 2.92
CA LEU A 8 -18.81 24.86 3.38
C LEU A 8 -19.34 23.45 3.04
N ALA A 9 -20.64 23.20 3.26
CA ALA A 9 -21.26 21.93 2.89
C ALA A 9 -21.22 21.68 1.38
N LEU A 10 -21.42 22.73 0.57
CA LEU A 10 -21.31 22.64 -0.88
C LEU A 10 -19.86 22.38 -1.32
N ALA A 11 -18.87 23.02 -0.69
CA ALA A 11 -17.46 22.79 -0.98
C ALA A 11 -17.02 21.36 -0.64
N LEU A 12 -17.48 20.80 0.49
CA LEU A 12 -17.19 19.41 0.87
C LEU A 12 -17.89 18.39 -0.05
N ALA A 13 -19.05 18.72 -0.64
CA ALA A 13 -19.72 17.83 -1.58
C ALA A 13 -18.95 17.66 -2.91
N PHE A 14 -18.04 18.57 -3.23
CA PHE A 14 -17.21 18.54 -4.44
C PHE A 14 -15.75 18.14 -4.19
N THR A 15 -15.38 17.75 -2.97
CA THR A 15 -14.02 17.25 -2.74
C THR A 15 -13.88 15.87 -3.40
N PRO A 16 -12.93 15.67 -4.32
CA PRO A 16 -12.69 14.36 -4.89
C PRO A 16 -12.25 13.40 -3.78
N ALA A 17 -13.00 12.33 -3.57
CA ALA A 17 -12.56 11.22 -2.74
C ALA A 17 -11.37 10.56 -3.43
N VAL A 18 -10.16 10.94 -3.04
CA VAL A 18 -8.94 10.23 -3.47
C VAL A 18 -8.89 8.93 -2.68
N TRP A 19 -9.48 7.89 -3.24
CA TRP A 19 -9.22 6.52 -2.81
C TRP A 19 -7.76 6.21 -3.17
N ALA A 20 -6.98 5.71 -2.21
CA ALA A 20 -5.61 5.28 -2.46
C ALA A 20 -5.60 3.98 -3.28
N GLU A 21 -6.05 4.05 -4.53
CA GLU A 21 -6.10 2.93 -5.47
C GLU A 21 -4.69 2.60 -6.01
N ASN A 22 -3.82 3.61 -6.10
CA ASN A 22 -2.44 3.47 -6.55
C ASN A 22 -1.46 3.94 -5.48
N VAL A 23 -0.75 2.99 -4.86
CA VAL A 23 0.39 3.27 -3.99
C VAL A 23 1.64 3.22 -4.84
N ASN A 24 2.27 4.36 -5.11
CA ASN A 24 3.51 4.41 -5.88
C ASN A 24 4.71 4.54 -4.94
N ILE A 25 5.64 3.59 -4.98
CA ILE A 25 6.92 3.66 -4.28
C ILE A 25 8.00 3.91 -5.34
N ASN A 26 8.68 5.06 -5.28
CA ASN A 26 9.72 5.45 -6.24
C ASN A 26 9.28 5.42 -7.72
N GLY A 27 8.00 5.74 -7.98
CA GLY A 27 7.43 5.70 -9.34
C GLY A 27 7.00 4.31 -9.81
N THR A 28 7.18 3.27 -9.00
CA THR A 28 6.67 1.92 -9.26
C THR A 28 5.34 1.73 -8.54
N GLY A 29 4.29 1.39 -9.29
CA GLY A 29 2.99 1.07 -8.73
C GLY A 29 3.03 -0.22 -7.91
N VAL A 30 2.59 -0.15 -6.66
CA VAL A 30 2.43 -1.27 -5.75
C VAL A 30 0.97 -1.68 -5.78
N SER A 31 0.70 -2.86 -6.36
CA SER A 31 -0.64 -3.43 -6.36
C SER A 31 -0.98 -3.96 -4.97
N ILE A 32 -1.81 -3.22 -4.24
CA ILE A 32 -2.29 -3.62 -2.91
C ILE A 32 -3.20 -4.84 -2.99
N GLU A 33 -3.97 -4.97 -4.08
CA GLU A 33 -4.86 -6.11 -4.30
C GLU A 33 -4.06 -7.41 -4.51
N ALA A 34 -2.97 -7.35 -5.27
CA ALA A 34 -2.08 -8.51 -5.45
C ALA A 34 -1.42 -8.97 -4.13
N ASN A 35 -1.21 -8.05 -3.19
CA ASN A 35 -0.61 -8.34 -1.88
C ASN A 35 -1.61 -8.93 -0.86
N LYS A 36 -2.92 -8.94 -1.14
CA LYS A 36 -3.92 -9.55 -0.24
C LYS A 36 -3.84 -11.07 -0.21
N THR A 37 -3.43 -11.68 -1.32
CA THR A 37 -3.36 -13.14 -1.45
C THR A 37 -1.95 -13.62 -1.08
N PRO A 38 -1.79 -14.44 -0.02
CA PRO A 38 -0.50 -15.00 0.30
C PRO A 38 0.05 -15.81 -0.87
N ILE A 39 1.26 -15.50 -1.32
CA ILE A 39 1.94 -16.30 -2.35
C ILE A 39 2.43 -17.58 -1.69
N ASN A 40 1.78 -18.71 -2.03
CA ASN A 40 2.20 -20.02 -1.58
C ASN A 40 2.69 -20.83 -2.78
N THR A 41 4.01 -20.97 -2.91
CA THR A 41 4.65 -21.64 -4.04
C THR A 41 5.60 -22.72 -3.54
N ALA A 42 5.82 -23.74 -4.39
CA ALA A 42 6.80 -24.78 -4.11
C ALA A 42 8.21 -24.17 -4.05
N LYS A 43 9.08 -24.79 -3.24
CA LYS A 43 10.48 -24.37 -3.14
C LYS A 43 11.18 -24.60 -4.48
N ASN A 44 11.88 -23.58 -4.98
CA ASN A 44 12.74 -23.68 -6.15
C ASN A 44 14.20 -23.82 -5.68
N SER A 45 14.79 -25.00 -5.88
CA SER A 45 16.17 -25.31 -5.47
C SER A 45 17.21 -24.42 -6.15
N ASP A 46 17.01 -24.12 -7.43
CA ASP A 46 17.96 -23.32 -8.23
C ASP A 46 17.97 -21.86 -7.76
N ALA A 47 16.80 -21.33 -7.38
CA ALA A 47 16.68 -20.00 -6.79
C ALA A 47 17.31 -19.94 -5.38
N ILE A 48 17.11 -20.97 -4.56
CA ILE A 48 17.70 -21.05 -3.22
C ILE A 48 19.24 -21.10 -3.31
N ALA A 49 19.80 -21.80 -4.31
CA ALA A 49 21.25 -21.88 -4.52
C ALA A 49 21.90 -20.52 -4.85
N GLN A 50 21.12 -19.56 -5.36
CA GLN A 50 21.60 -18.21 -5.68
C GLN A 50 21.62 -17.27 -4.45
N LEU A 51 21.11 -17.71 -3.29
CA LEU A 51 21.09 -16.90 -2.08
C LEU A 51 22.51 -16.71 -1.52
N PRO A 52 22.91 -15.49 -1.14
CA PRO A 52 24.20 -15.25 -0.48
C PRO A 52 24.36 -16.06 0.80
N LYS A 53 25.59 -16.48 1.10
CA LYS A 53 25.94 -17.28 2.30
C LYS A 53 25.43 -16.67 3.60
N ASP A 54 25.43 -15.34 3.69
CA ASP A 54 25.04 -14.59 4.89
C ASP A 54 23.67 -13.91 4.77
N TYR A 55 22.84 -14.34 3.82
CA TYR A 55 21.51 -13.77 3.61
C TYR A 55 20.63 -13.98 4.85
N ARG A 56 20.09 -12.86 5.38
CA ARG A 56 19.16 -12.87 6.50
C ARG A 56 17.77 -12.61 5.98
N PHE A 57 16.92 -13.63 6.03
CA PHE A 57 15.51 -13.47 5.73
C PHE A 57 14.88 -12.47 6.70
N ALA A 58 13.90 -11.73 6.20
CA ALA A 58 13.11 -10.87 7.04
C ALA A 58 12.31 -11.69 8.05
N VAL A 59 12.23 -11.18 9.28
CA VAL A 59 11.40 -11.77 10.33
C VAL A 59 9.95 -11.29 10.21
N PRO A 60 8.97 -12.02 10.77
CA PRO A 60 7.58 -11.56 10.82
C PRO A 60 7.49 -10.11 11.32
N GLY A 61 6.70 -9.28 10.64
CA GLY A 61 6.55 -7.85 10.95
C GLY A 61 7.55 -6.90 10.27
N LYS A 62 8.65 -7.39 9.66
CA LYS A 62 9.65 -6.51 8.99
C LYS A 62 9.17 -5.91 7.68
N PHE A 63 8.34 -6.63 6.94
CA PHE A 63 7.75 -6.16 5.69
C PHE A 63 6.31 -5.66 5.88
N THR A 64 5.85 -5.54 7.13
CA THR A 64 4.57 -4.88 7.40
C THR A 64 4.76 -3.39 7.18
N VAL A 65 4.55 -2.97 5.93
CA VAL A 65 4.46 -1.56 5.59
C VAL A 65 3.06 -1.12 5.98
N ALA A 66 2.95 -0.38 7.09
CA ALA A 66 1.74 0.37 7.38
C ALA A 66 1.64 1.50 6.34
N VAL A 67 0.96 1.24 5.23
CA VAL A 67 0.52 2.30 4.34
C VAL A 67 -0.60 3.03 5.08
N ALA A 68 -0.24 4.07 5.82
CA ALA A 68 -1.22 5.04 6.25
C ALA A 68 -1.80 5.66 4.98
N GLY A 69 -3.02 5.24 4.61
CA GLY A 69 -3.86 6.02 3.70
C GLY A 69 -4.19 7.33 4.41
N LEU A 70 -3.25 8.27 4.42
CA LEU A 70 -3.40 9.57 5.04
C LEU A 70 -4.26 10.44 4.13
N ASN A 71 -5.55 10.09 4.03
CA ASN A 71 -6.59 10.95 3.50
C ASN A 71 -7.65 11.06 4.61
N GLN A 72 -7.47 12.04 5.49
CA GLN A 72 -8.61 12.73 6.12
C GLN A 72 -9.17 13.75 5.13
#